data_AF-A0A382VTH0-F1
#
_entry.id   AF-A0A382VTH0-F1
#
_cell.length_a   1.000
_cell.length_b   1.000
_cell.length_c   1.000
_cell.angle_alpha   90.00
_cell.angle_beta   90.00
_cell.angle_gamma   90.00
#
_symmetry.space_group_name_H-M   'P 1'
#
loop_
_entity.id
_entity.type
_entity.pdbx_description
1 polymer ?
#
loop_
_entity_poly.entity_id
_entity_poly.type
_entity_poly.pdbx_seq_one_letter_code
_entity_poly.pdbx_strand_id
1 'polypeptide(L)' 'MNEQPNILLIMSDQHSPRLLGSAGDSVVRTPVLDQLAEKGTRFENTYCANP' A
#
# COMPACT_ATOMS: atom_id res chain seq x y z
N MET A 1 -6.94 18.96 -19.05
CA MET A 1 -6.45 18.24 -17.86
C MET A 1 -5.55 19.19 -17.09
N ASN A 2 -5.58 19.21 -15.77
CA ASN A 2 -4.56 19.94 -15.01
C ASN A 2 -3.26 19.16 -15.17
N GLU A 3 -2.25 19.73 -15.84
CA GLU A 3 -1.00 19.03 -16.16
C GLU A 3 -0.15 18.76 -14.91
N GLN A 4 -0.52 19.37 -13.78
CA GLN A 4 0.10 19.13 -12.49
C GLN A 4 -0.84 18.32 -11.59
N PRO A 5 -0.59 17.01 -11.40
CA PRO A 5 -1.40 16.20 -10.50
C PRO A 5 -1.15 16.59 -9.05
N ASN A 6 -2.17 16.43 -8.20
CA ASN A 6 -1.97 16.45 -6.76
C ASN A 6 -1.28 15.15 -6.33
N ILE A 7 -0.32 15.25 -5.41
CA ILE A 7 0.40 14.10 -4.86
C ILE A 7 0.03 13.93 -3.39
N LEU A 8 -0.45 12.75 -3.02
CA LEU A 8 -0.75 12.37 -1.64
C LEU A 8 0.16 11.21 -1.23
N LEU A 9 1.00 11.44 -0.21
CA LEU A 9 1.83 10.41 0.41
C LEU A 9 1.19 10.00 1.75
N ILE A 10 0.88 8.72 1.89
CA ILE A 10 0.39 8.12 3.13
C ILE A 10 1.45 7.16 3.63
N MET A 11 1.87 7.31 4.88
CA MET A 11 2.85 6.44 5.53
C MET A 11 2.28 5.96 6.86
N SER A 12 2.19 4.65 7.01
CA SER A 12 1.81 3.97 8.24
C SER A 12 3.04 3.70 9.11
N ASP A 13 2.89 3.77 10.42
CA ASP A 13 3.95 3.41 11.37
C ASP A 13 3.89 1.92 11.72
N GLN A 14 5.06 1.27 11.78
CA GLN A 14 5.24 -0.15 12.13
C GLN A 14 4.35 -1.16 11.37
N HIS A 15 3.88 -0.82 10.17
CA HIS A 15 3.02 -1.70 9.38
C HIS A 15 3.85 -2.80 8.72
N SER A 16 3.64 -4.04 9.16
CA SER A 16 4.23 -5.20 8.49
C SER A 16 3.71 -5.34 7.06
N PRO A 17 4.59 -5.55 6.06
CA PRO A 17 4.20 -5.71 4.65
C PRO A 17 3.36 -6.97 4.41
N ARG A 18 3.31 -7.90 5.39
CA ARG A 18 2.51 -9.13 5.32
C ARG A 18 1.08 -8.94 5.79
N LEU A 19 0.78 -7.89 6.56
CA LEU A 19 -0.55 -7.67 7.15
C LEU A 19 -1.43 -6.84 6.21
N LEU A 20 -1.63 -7.36 5.01
CA LEU A 20 -2.48 -6.80 3.95
C LEU A 20 -3.18 -7.95 3.24
N GLY A 21 -4.49 -7.81 2.97
CA GLY A 21 -5.26 -8.77 2.18
C GLY A 21 -4.67 -8.95 0.78
N SER A 22 -4.28 -7.86 0.12
CA SER A 22 -3.57 -7.89 -1.16
C SER A 22 -2.16 -8.50 -1.09
N ALA A 23 -1.61 -8.71 0.12
CA ALA A 23 -0.36 -9.43 0.35
C ALA A 23 -0.58 -10.92 0.72
N GLY A 24 -1.84 -11.38 0.72
CA GLY A 24 -2.21 -12.77 1.01
C GLY A 24 -2.59 -13.05 2.47
N ASP A 25 -2.72 -12.03 3.33
CA ASP A 25 -3.22 -12.23 4.70
C ASP A 25 -4.70 -12.63 4.68
N SER A 26 -5.05 -13.73 5.34
CA SER A 26 -6.40 -14.28 5.37
C SER A 26 -7.22 -13.86 6.59
N VAL A 27 -6.61 -13.15 7.55
CA VAL A 27 -7.21 -12.78 8.84
C VAL A 27 -7.50 -11.29 8.90
N VAL A 28 -6.51 -10.46 8.57
CA VAL A 28 -6.61 -9.00 8.59
C VAL A 28 -7.45 -8.53 7.42
N ARG A 29 -8.45 -7.68 7.69
CA ARG A 29 -9.33 -7.11 6.68
C ARG A 29 -8.89 -5.71 6.30
N THR A 30 -8.34 -5.53 5.10
CA THR A 30 -7.85 -4.24 4.58
C THR A 30 -8.54 -3.79 3.29
N PRO A 31 -9.89 -3.84 3.18
CA PRO A 31 -10.58 -3.73 1.91
C PRO A 31 -10.32 -2.44 1.13
N VAL A 32 -10.05 -1.32 1.82
CA VAL A 32 -9.73 -0.04 1.17
C VAL A 32 -8.31 -0.03 0.59
N LEU A 33 -7.34 -0.62 1.29
CA LEU A 33 -5.96 -0.74 0.81
C LEU A 33 -5.88 -1.79 -0.31
N ASP A 34 -6.65 -2.86 -0.20
CA ASP A 34 -6.73 -3.90 -1.23
C ASP A 34 -7.30 -3.32 -2.55
N GLN A 35 -8.35 -2.50 -2.46
CA GLN A 35 -8.88 -1.77 -3.63
C GLN A 35 -7.90 -0.75 -4.20
N LEU A 36 -7.10 -0.09 -3.34
CA LEU A 36 -6.06 0.83 -3.80
C LEU A 36 -4.97 0.08 -4.58
N ALA A 37 -4.58 -1.10 -4.10
CA ALA A 37 -3.62 -1.97 -4.78
C ALA A 37 -4.16 -2.49 -6.12
N GLU A 38 -5.44 -2.87 -6.20
CA GLU A 38 -6.09 -3.34 -7.44
C GLU A 38 -6.20 -2.24 -8.52
N LYS A 39 -6.44 -0.99 -8.11
CA LYS A 39 -6.58 0.15 -9.02
C LYS A 39 -5.24 0.77 -9.45
N GLY A 40 -4.13 0.30 -8.90
CA GLY A 40 -2.81 0.88 -9.11
C GLY A 40 -1.73 -0.18 -9.29
N THR A 41 -0.52 0.17 -8.89
CA THR A 41 0.63 -0.73 -8.94
C THR A 41 1.10 -1.01 -7.52
N ARG A 42 1.12 -2.29 -7.13
CA ARG A 42 1.72 -2.75 -5.87
C ARG A 42 3.14 -3.24 -6.12
N PHE A 43 4.09 -2.69 -5.38
CA PHE A 43 5.47 -3.18 -5.38
C PHE A 43 5.63 -4.26 -4.30
N GLU A 44 6.03 -5.46 -4.69
CA GLU A 44 6.12 -6.60 -3.76
C GLU A 44 7.46 -6.66 -3.00
N ASN A 45 8.48 -6.01 -3.55
CA ASN A 45 9.86 -6.01 -3.04
C ASN A 45 10.31 -4.58 -2.72
N THR A 46 9.71 -3.97 -1.70
CA THR A 46 10.04 -2.62 -1.22
C THR A 46 10.66 -2.67 0.17
N TYR A 47 11.74 -1.91 0.38
CA TYR A 47 12.52 -1.93 1.61
C TYR A 47 12.74 -0.51 2.12
N CYS A 48 12.67 -0.34 3.45
CA CYS A 48 13.10 0.89 4.10
C CYS A 48 14.63 1.01 4.02
N ALA A 49 15.15 2.24 3.98
CA ALA A 49 16.59 2.49 4.02
C ALA A 49 17.22 2.12 5.38
N ASN A 50 16.42 2.07 6.44
CA ASN A 50 16.81 1.72 7.80
C ASN A 50 15.63 0.99 8.48
N PRO A 51 15.87 0.00 9.35
CA PRO A 51 14.84 -0.62 10.19
C PRO A 51 14.09 0.35 11.10
#